data_AF-A0A1D8TRU8-F1
#
_entry.id   AF-A0A1D8TRU8-F1
#
_cell.length_a   1.000
_cell.length_b   1.000
_cell.length_c   1.000
_cell.angle_alpha   90.00
_cell.angle_beta   90.00
_cell.angle_gamma   90.00
#
_symmetry.space_group_name_H-M   'P 1'
#
loop_
_entity.id
_entity.type
_entity.pdbx_description
1 polymer ?
#
loop_
_entity_poly.entity_id
_entity_poly.type
_entity_poly.pdbx_seq_one_letter_code
_entity_poly.pdbx_strand_id
1 'polypeptide(L)'
;MSDRKLLQQYGLLQLPNWTAYLQKTQYVQELSANASSQSRLLIKPAYSQYLDQITGDGWLAVGDAACTLDPLSSAGIHKALESGIKAADAIANYFKGNSQALSTYESQALHQFELYLEDRRKYYAMETRWSNSPFWKSRRGGITLAPSQPLLFQESPQITKTLKGLTMYLPAKDLRLLCNFCTSGNIASDVVSKFLSETHHQVSAYRVIEALQYLLEKEIISALPLNYCRN
;
A
#
# COMPACT_ATOMS: atom_id res chain seq x y z
N MET A 1 -6.95 12.12 7.42
CA MET A 1 -6.25 11.58 6.24
C MET A 1 -7.21 11.53 5.06
N SER A 2 -6.75 11.78 3.84
CA SER A 2 -7.58 11.70 2.63
C SER A 2 -6.71 11.51 1.39
N ASP A 3 -7.33 11.21 0.24
CA ASP A 3 -6.64 11.13 -1.03
C ASP A 3 -6.29 12.52 -1.58
N ARG A 4 -5.09 12.66 -2.16
CA ARG A 4 -4.62 13.95 -2.73
C ARG A 4 -5.65 14.56 -3.70
N LYS A 5 -6.27 13.74 -4.56
CA LYS A 5 -7.29 14.20 -5.52
C LYS A 5 -8.49 14.84 -4.81
N LEU A 6 -8.96 14.24 -3.70
CA LEU A 6 -10.07 14.79 -2.91
C LEU A 6 -9.67 16.10 -2.23
N LEU A 7 -8.46 16.16 -1.64
CA LEU A 7 -7.95 17.38 -1.01
C LEU A 7 -7.86 18.54 -2.02
N GLN A 8 -7.45 18.25 -3.27
CA GLN A 8 -7.40 19.23 -4.36
C GLN A 8 -8.80 19.64 -4.82
N GLN A 9 -9.69 18.68 -5.07
CA GLN A 9 -11.07 18.91 -5.50
C GLN A 9 -11.82 19.83 -4.52
N TYR A 10 -11.64 19.62 -3.22
CA TYR A 10 -12.29 20.41 -2.17
C TYR A 10 -11.47 21.64 -1.73
N GLY A 11 -10.29 21.87 -2.31
CA GLY A 11 -9.44 23.02 -1.97
C GLY A 11 -9.03 23.08 -0.49
N LEU A 12 -8.85 21.93 0.18
CA LEU A 12 -8.67 21.82 1.64
C LEU A 12 -7.32 22.30 2.16
N LEU A 13 -6.41 22.72 1.28
CA LEU A 13 -5.19 23.45 1.65
C LEU A 13 -5.46 24.90 2.01
N GLN A 14 -6.61 25.45 1.61
CA GLN A 14 -7.02 26.80 1.97
C GLN A 14 -7.71 26.74 3.34
N LEU A 15 -7.20 27.52 4.30
CA LEU A 15 -7.72 27.52 5.67
C LEU A 15 -9.24 27.75 5.75
N PRO A 16 -9.86 28.68 4.98
CA PRO A 16 -11.32 28.84 5.00
C PRO A 16 -12.08 27.57 4.60
N ASN A 17 -11.63 26.88 3.55
CA ASN A 17 -12.27 25.64 3.09
C ASN A 17 -12.09 24.51 4.10
N TRP A 18 -10.90 24.41 4.71
CA TRP A 18 -10.61 23.44 5.76
C TRP A 18 -11.50 23.66 6.99
N THR A 19 -11.61 24.91 7.47
CA THR A 19 -12.46 25.26 8.61
C THR A 19 -13.93 24.97 8.30
N ALA A 20 -14.42 25.37 7.12
CA ALA A 20 -15.78 25.06 6.69
C ALA A 20 -16.04 23.54 6.60
N TYR A 21 -15.01 22.74 6.27
CA TYR A 21 -15.11 21.28 6.24
C TYR A 21 -15.12 20.68 7.66
N LEU A 22 -14.30 21.20 8.58
CA LEU A 22 -14.32 20.81 10.00
C LEU A 22 -15.66 21.08 10.67
N GLN A 23 -16.29 22.21 10.35
CA GLN A 23 -17.63 22.58 10.86
C GLN A 23 -18.74 21.62 10.42
N LYS A 24 -18.52 20.77 9.41
CA LYS A 24 -19.49 19.73 9.01
C LYS A 24 -19.43 18.48 9.89
N THR A 25 -18.45 18.38 10.77
CA THR A 25 -18.27 17.20 11.62
C THR A 25 -19.13 17.29 12.88
N GLN A 26 -19.69 16.17 13.33
CA GLN A 26 -20.55 16.16 14.51
C GLN A 26 -19.79 16.52 15.80
N TYR A 27 -18.62 15.91 16.01
CA TYR A 27 -17.89 16.03 17.29
C TYR A 27 -16.71 17.01 17.24
N VAL A 28 -16.11 17.25 16.07
CA VAL A 28 -14.91 18.11 15.97
C VAL A 28 -15.31 19.59 15.79
N GLN A 29 -16.52 19.88 15.29
CA GLN A 29 -16.99 21.26 15.15
C GLN A 29 -16.97 22.03 16.49
N GLU A 30 -17.40 21.40 17.58
CA GLU A 30 -17.44 22.04 18.91
C GLU A 30 -16.03 22.28 19.44
N LEU A 31 -15.14 21.30 19.29
CA LEU A 31 -13.73 21.41 19.70
C LEU A 31 -12.97 22.51 18.93
N SER A 32 -13.43 22.84 17.72
CA SER A 32 -12.77 23.82 16.85
C SER A 32 -13.40 25.21 16.88
N ALA A 33 -14.52 25.41 17.57
CA ALA A 33 -15.33 26.64 17.51
C ALA A 33 -14.54 27.92 17.84
N ASN A 34 -13.60 27.82 18.79
CA ASN A 34 -12.74 28.93 19.22
C ASN A 34 -11.26 28.72 18.86
N ALA A 35 -10.96 27.76 17.98
CA ALA A 35 -9.59 27.46 17.58
C ALA A 35 -9.10 28.43 16.51
N SER A 36 -7.84 28.88 16.64
CA SER A 36 -7.14 29.63 15.60
C SER A 36 -5.96 28.83 15.07
N SER A 37 -5.73 28.88 13.76
CA SER A 37 -4.59 28.19 13.15
C SER A 37 -3.30 28.91 13.50
N GLN A 38 -2.36 28.20 14.14
CA GLN A 38 -1.03 28.72 14.48
C GLN A 38 -0.01 28.55 13.35
N SER A 39 -0.33 27.74 12.35
CA SER A 39 0.56 27.45 11.23
C SER A 39 -0.21 27.27 9.93
N ARG A 40 0.52 27.29 8.81
CA ARG A 40 -0.03 26.89 7.50
C ARG A 40 -0.42 25.41 7.50
N LEU A 41 -1.45 25.06 6.73
CA LEU A 41 -1.82 23.68 6.47
C LEU A 41 -0.77 23.01 5.59
N LEU A 42 -0.44 21.76 5.91
CA LEU A 42 0.53 20.95 5.17
C LEU A 42 -0.12 19.64 4.75
N ILE A 43 0.20 19.20 3.53
CA ILE A 43 -0.08 17.84 3.08
C ILE A 43 1.22 17.04 3.17
N LYS A 44 1.16 15.91 3.86
CA LYS A 44 2.23 14.93 3.91
C LYS A 44 1.71 13.60 3.36
N PRO A 45 2.44 12.95 2.45
CA PRO A 45 2.13 11.59 2.07
C PRO A 45 2.18 10.67 3.29
N ALA A 46 1.22 9.76 3.38
CA ALA A 46 1.13 8.78 4.47
C ALA A 46 0.77 7.40 3.88
N TYR A 47 1.51 7.02 2.84
CA TYR A 47 1.32 5.75 2.17
C TYR A 47 1.85 4.61 3.04
N SER A 48 1.22 3.44 2.96
CA SER A 48 1.86 2.22 3.43
C SER A 48 2.84 1.74 2.39
N GLN A 49 4.11 1.62 2.73
CA GLN A 49 5.16 1.19 1.82
C GLN A 49 6.19 0.35 2.55
N TYR A 50 6.88 -0.49 1.79
CA TYR A 50 7.98 -1.31 2.25
C TYR A 50 9.16 -1.11 1.30
N LEU A 51 10.39 -1.12 1.83
CA LEU A 51 11.60 -0.97 1.03
C LEU A 51 11.94 -2.30 0.32
N ASP A 52 12.10 -2.29 -1.00
CA ASP A 52 12.35 -3.50 -1.81
C ASP A 52 13.48 -4.41 -1.27
N GLN A 53 14.48 -3.80 -0.64
CA GLN A 53 15.57 -4.47 0.06
C GLN A 53 15.80 -3.73 1.38
N ILE A 54 15.62 -4.40 2.51
CA ILE A 54 15.83 -3.84 3.85
C ILE A 54 17.28 -4.00 4.30
N THR A 55 17.98 -5.03 3.84
CA THR A 55 19.38 -5.27 4.23
C THR A 55 20.29 -5.36 3.03
N GLY A 56 21.53 -4.90 3.18
CA GLY A 56 22.57 -5.06 2.19
C GLY A 56 23.96 -5.09 2.83
N ASP A 57 25.00 -5.02 2.01
CA ASP A 57 26.36 -5.11 2.50
C ASP A 57 26.71 -3.93 3.43
N GLY A 58 26.90 -4.23 4.72
CA GLY A 58 27.20 -3.24 5.74
C GLY A 58 26.05 -2.31 6.15
N TRP A 59 24.80 -2.59 5.76
CA TRP A 59 23.66 -1.74 6.14
C TRP A 59 22.35 -2.51 6.32
N LEU A 60 21.47 -1.95 7.15
CA LEU A 60 20.06 -2.34 7.23
C LEU A 60 19.19 -1.12 7.49
N ALA A 61 17.94 -1.15 6.99
CA ALA A 61 16.95 -0.12 7.24
C ALA A 61 16.11 -0.44 8.49
N VAL A 62 15.71 0.61 9.23
CA VAL A 62 14.89 0.53 10.44
C VAL A 62 13.77 1.56 10.42
N GLY A 63 12.71 1.36 11.19
CA GLY A 63 11.59 2.32 11.28
C GLY A 63 11.03 2.67 9.90
N ASP A 64 10.72 3.94 9.67
CA ASP A 64 10.14 4.41 8.40
C ASP A 64 11.07 4.24 7.18
N ALA A 65 12.39 4.08 7.40
CA ALA A 65 13.32 3.76 6.30
C ALA A 65 13.10 2.34 5.77
N ALA A 66 12.67 1.42 6.64
CA ALA A 66 12.36 0.03 6.30
C ALA A 66 10.94 -0.12 5.75
N CYS A 67 9.95 0.39 6.48
CA CYS A 67 8.57 0.41 6.03
C CYS A 67 7.75 1.46 6.78
N THR A 68 6.79 2.06 6.08
CA THR A 68 5.87 3.07 6.59
C THR A 68 4.47 2.48 6.68
N LEU A 69 3.75 2.84 7.74
CA LEU A 69 2.39 2.37 7.99
C LEU A 69 1.40 3.52 7.82
N ASP A 70 0.17 3.15 7.50
CA ASP A 70 -0.97 4.06 7.51
C ASP A 70 -1.21 4.56 8.95
N PRO A 71 -1.42 5.86 9.16
CA PRO A 71 -1.55 6.44 10.50
C PRO A 71 -2.82 5.99 11.25
N LEU A 72 -3.77 5.32 10.59
CA LEU A 72 -5.02 4.87 11.20
C LEU A 72 -4.79 4.01 12.45
N SER A 73 -3.74 3.19 12.48
CA SER A 73 -3.46 2.28 13.60
C SER A 73 -2.65 2.92 14.74
N SER A 74 -2.15 4.15 14.58
CA SER A 74 -1.17 4.77 15.49
C SER A 74 0.07 3.91 15.80
N ALA A 75 0.38 2.91 14.95
CA ALA A 75 1.41 1.91 15.22
C ALA A 75 2.85 2.36 14.88
N GLY A 76 3.02 3.52 14.24
CA GLY A 76 4.32 3.96 13.70
C GLY A 76 5.44 4.05 14.75
N ILE A 77 5.17 4.66 15.91
CA ILE A 77 6.18 4.80 16.99
C ILE A 77 6.54 3.45 17.58
N HIS A 78 5.53 2.62 17.90
CA HIS A 78 5.76 1.28 18.44
C HIS A 78 6.60 0.44 17.48
N LYS A 79 6.23 0.42 16.20
CA LYS A 79 6.96 -0.27 15.14
C LYS A 79 8.39 0.24 14.97
N ALA A 80 8.60 1.55 15.05
CA ALA A 80 9.94 2.12 14.96
C ALA A 80 10.85 1.61 16.09
N LEU A 81 10.37 1.63 17.33
CA LEU A 81 11.10 1.12 18.49
C LEU A 81 11.36 -0.38 18.38
N GLU A 82 10.33 -1.16 18.07
CA GLU A 82 10.43 -2.62 17.91
C GLU A 82 11.45 -2.99 16.81
N SER A 83 11.38 -2.32 15.65
CA SER A 83 12.32 -2.54 14.56
C SER A 83 13.76 -2.17 14.94
N GLY A 84 13.95 -1.13 15.74
CA GLY A 84 15.28 -0.75 16.26
C GLY A 84 15.89 -1.82 17.16
N ILE A 85 15.09 -2.41 18.04
CA ILE A 85 15.53 -3.52 18.90
C ILE A 85 15.92 -4.74 18.05
N LYS A 86 15.03 -5.17 17.15
CA LYS A 86 15.27 -6.32 16.26
C LYS A 86 16.50 -6.12 15.37
N ALA A 87 16.72 -4.90 14.88
CA ALA A 87 17.90 -4.56 14.11
C ALA A 87 19.19 -4.64 14.93
N ALA A 88 19.19 -4.14 16.17
CA ALA A 88 20.35 -4.24 17.06
C ALA A 88 20.72 -5.71 17.34
N ASP A 89 19.73 -6.57 17.58
CA ASP A 89 19.94 -8.01 17.76
C ASP A 89 20.51 -8.67 16.49
N ALA A 90 19.99 -8.30 15.31
CA ALA A 90 20.49 -8.80 14.03
C ALA A 90 21.96 -8.41 13.80
N ILE A 91 22.32 -7.15 14.07
CA ILE A 91 23.70 -6.65 13.97
C ILE A 91 24.63 -7.39 14.94
N ALA A 92 24.21 -7.52 16.21
CA ALA A 92 25.00 -8.22 17.22
C ALA A 92 25.26 -9.68 16.84
N ASN A 93 24.24 -10.37 16.31
CA ASN A 93 24.37 -11.75 15.86
C ASN A 93 25.23 -11.89 14.59
N TYR A 94 25.13 -10.93 13.67
CA TYR A 94 26.00 -10.88 12.49
C TYR A 94 27.48 -10.82 12.88
N PHE A 95 27.85 -9.93 13.81
CA PHE A 95 29.23 -9.81 14.30
C PHE A 95 29.70 -11.01 15.16
N LYS A 96 28.77 -11.83 15.67
CA LYS A 96 29.09 -13.13 16.32
C LYS A 96 29.30 -14.27 15.31
N GLY A 97 29.26 -13.98 14.01
CA GLY A 97 29.50 -14.96 12.94
C GLY A 97 28.24 -15.57 12.33
N ASN A 98 27.04 -15.12 12.71
CA ASN A 98 25.80 -15.54 12.03
C ASN A 98 25.59 -14.73 10.75
N SER A 99 26.08 -15.25 9.62
CA SER A 99 25.94 -14.61 8.31
C SER A 99 24.49 -14.43 7.83
N GLN A 100 23.53 -15.14 8.42
CA GLN A 100 22.10 -15.07 8.07
C GLN A 100 21.30 -14.10 8.97
N ALA A 101 21.92 -13.45 9.95
CA ALA A 101 21.19 -12.61 10.90
C ALA A 101 20.45 -11.44 10.22
N LEU A 102 21.07 -10.81 9.21
CA LEU A 102 20.48 -9.69 8.48
C LEU A 102 19.32 -10.12 7.58
N SER A 103 19.47 -11.22 6.83
CA SER A 103 18.38 -11.75 6.00
C SER A 103 17.21 -12.29 6.82
N THR A 104 17.49 -12.79 8.03
CA THR A 104 16.45 -13.19 9.00
C THR A 104 15.66 -11.97 9.46
N TYR A 105 16.34 -10.86 9.80
CA TYR A 105 15.69 -9.59 10.16
C TYR A 105 14.80 -9.06 9.03
N GLU A 106 15.30 -9.06 7.79
CA GLU A 106 14.51 -8.66 6.61
C GLU A 106 13.26 -9.54 6.42
N SER A 107 13.41 -10.86 6.52
CA SER A 107 12.29 -11.80 6.39
C SER A 107 11.22 -11.56 7.46
N GLN A 108 11.65 -11.29 8.69
CA GLN A 108 10.75 -10.93 9.80
C GLN A 108 10.05 -9.60 9.56
N ALA A 109 10.77 -8.58 9.08
CA ALA A 109 10.20 -7.28 8.77
C ALA A 109 9.17 -7.36 7.63
N LEU A 110 9.44 -8.15 6.57
CA LEU A 110 8.50 -8.46 5.51
C LEU A 110 7.23 -9.11 6.07
N HIS A 111 7.39 -10.14 6.89
CA HIS A 111 6.26 -10.86 7.46
C HIS A 111 5.38 -9.97 8.35
N GLN A 112 5.99 -9.10 9.16
CA GLN A 112 5.21 -8.13 9.96
C GLN A 112 4.45 -7.13 9.08
N PHE A 113 5.01 -6.73 7.94
CA PHE A 113 4.32 -5.87 7.00
C PHE A 113 3.11 -6.57 6.35
N GLU A 114 3.21 -7.86 6.04
CA GLU A 114 2.06 -8.66 5.56
C GLU A 114 0.90 -8.67 6.56
N LEU A 115 1.20 -9.00 7.82
CA LEU A 115 0.19 -9.03 8.90
C LEU A 115 -0.47 -7.65 9.06
N TYR A 116 0.33 -6.59 8.99
CA TYR A 116 -0.17 -5.23 9.00
C TYR A 116 -1.13 -4.92 7.84
N LEU A 117 -0.86 -5.36 6.61
CA LEU A 117 -1.74 -5.12 5.48
C LEU A 117 -3.11 -5.79 5.69
N GLU A 118 -3.12 -7.00 6.26
CA GLU A 118 -4.35 -7.68 6.65
C GLU A 118 -5.13 -6.92 7.71
N ASP A 119 -4.47 -6.49 8.79
CA ASP A 119 -5.12 -5.75 9.86
C ASP A 119 -5.65 -4.41 9.39
N ARG A 120 -4.88 -3.70 8.57
CA ARG A 120 -5.32 -2.47 7.91
C ARG A 120 -6.63 -2.69 7.16
N ARG A 121 -6.73 -3.77 6.37
CA ARG A 121 -7.94 -4.08 5.60
C ARG A 121 -9.13 -4.32 6.53
N LYS A 122 -8.94 -5.09 7.60
CA LYS A 122 -9.98 -5.32 8.63
C LYS A 122 -10.46 -4.00 9.22
N TYR A 123 -9.54 -3.13 9.67
CA TYR A 123 -9.88 -1.83 10.25
C TYR A 123 -10.65 -0.93 9.28
N TYR A 124 -10.23 -0.85 8.02
CA TYR A 124 -10.97 -0.07 7.03
C TYR A 124 -12.36 -0.65 6.75
N ALA A 125 -12.49 -1.97 6.66
CA ALA A 125 -13.75 -2.66 6.40
C ALA A 125 -14.80 -2.48 7.51
N MET A 126 -14.37 -2.25 8.76
CA MET A 126 -15.27 -2.01 9.90
C MET A 126 -16.11 -0.73 9.75
N GLU A 127 -15.67 0.25 8.96
CA GLU A 127 -16.36 1.53 8.85
C GLU A 127 -17.51 1.49 7.83
N THR A 128 -18.77 1.45 8.29
CA THR A 128 -19.94 1.34 7.41
C THR A 128 -20.70 2.65 7.20
N ARG A 129 -20.49 3.67 8.04
CA ARG A 129 -21.30 4.90 8.10
C ARG A 129 -21.14 5.80 6.87
N TRP A 130 -19.95 5.81 6.26
CA TRP A 130 -19.64 6.70 5.14
C TRP A 130 -19.58 5.98 3.79
N SER A 131 -20.66 5.26 3.46
CA SER A 131 -20.68 4.38 2.29
C SER A 131 -20.50 5.08 0.94
N ASN A 132 -20.98 6.31 0.85
CA ASN A 132 -20.89 7.14 -0.35
C ASN A 132 -19.58 7.94 -0.45
N SER A 133 -18.70 7.86 0.55
CA SER A 133 -17.41 8.56 0.51
C SER A 133 -16.43 7.82 -0.43
N PRO A 134 -15.85 8.49 -1.44
CA PRO A 134 -14.87 7.86 -2.32
C PRO A 134 -13.66 7.27 -1.56
N PHE A 135 -13.20 7.99 -0.52
CA PHE A 135 -12.08 7.57 0.32
C PHE A 135 -12.32 6.23 1.03
N TRP A 136 -13.50 6.07 1.63
CA TRP A 136 -13.88 4.84 2.35
C TRP A 136 -14.26 3.73 1.38
N LYS A 137 -14.96 4.05 0.28
CA LYS A 137 -15.34 3.07 -0.73
C LYS A 137 -14.13 2.34 -1.30
N SER A 138 -13.05 3.05 -1.63
CA SER A 138 -11.84 2.43 -2.19
C SER A 138 -11.01 1.63 -1.18
N ARG A 139 -11.27 1.75 0.12
CA ARG A 139 -10.47 1.08 1.18
C ARG A 139 -11.23 -0.02 1.91
N ARG A 140 -12.55 -0.02 1.79
CA ARG A 140 -13.44 -1.11 2.24
C ARG A 140 -13.60 -2.20 1.21
N GLY A 141 -13.31 -1.90 -0.06
CA GLY A 141 -13.40 -2.87 -1.15
C GLY A 141 -12.55 -4.08 -0.82
N GLY A 142 -13.20 -5.23 -0.65
CA GLY A 142 -12.51 -6.51 -0.68
C GLY A 142 -12.03 -6.81 -2.10
N ILE A 143 -11.34 -7.93 -2.26
CA ILE A 143 -11.01 -8.45 -3.59
C ILE A 143 -12.30 -8.69 -4.37
N THR A 144 -12.53 -7.90 -5.41
CA THR A 144 -13.62 -8.09 -6.38
C THR A 144 -13.16 -8.84 -7.62
N LEU A 145 -11.85 -8.98 -7.78
CA LEU A 145 -11.23 -9.70 -8.88
C LEU A 145 -11.60 -11.20 -8.84
N ALA A 146 -12.43 -11.64 -9.78
CA ALA A 146 -12.72 -13.05 -9.94
C ALA A 146 -11.49 -13.81 -10.50
N PRO A 147 -11.23 -15.05 -10.07
CA PRO A 147 -10.11 -15.84 -10.60
C PRO A 147 -10.13 -16.03 -12.11
N SER A 148 -11.33 -16.14 -12.70
CA SER A 148 -11.55 -16.31 -14.14
C SER A 148 -11.56 -15.00 -14.93
N GLN A 149 -11.40 -13.84 -14.27
CA GLN A 149 -11.45 -12.53 -14.91
C GLN A 149 -10.25 -12.35 -15.86
N PRO A 150 -10.46 -12.15 -17.18
CA PRO A 150 -9.36 -11.84 -18.08
C PRO A 150 -8.89 -10.40 -17.82
N LEU A 151 -7.57 -10.23 -17.76
CA LEU A 151 -6.89 -8.98 -17.46
C LEU A 151 -6.08 -8.51 -18.66
N LEU A 152 -6.18 -7.22 -18.96
CA LEU A 152 -5.43 -6.58 -20.04
C LEU A 152 -4.55 -5.46 -19.49
N PHE A 153 -3.28 -5.48 -19.85
CA PHE A 153 -2.36 -4.35 -19.67
C PHE A 153 -2.00 -3.74 -21.03
N GLN A 154 -2.10 -2.42 -21.14
CA GLN A 154 -1.63 -1.65 -22.29
C GLN A 154 -0.45 -0.78 -21.88
N GLU A 155 0.69 -0.97 -22.55
CA GLU A 155 1.91 -0.20 -22.29
C GLU A 155 1.66 1.30 -22.53
N SER A 156 2.22 2.14 -21.66
CA SER A 156 2.21 3.59 -21.84
C SER A 156 3.58 4.18 -21.50
N PRO A 157 4.01 5.30 -22.14
CA PRO A 157 5.34 5.86 -21.90
C PRO A 157 5.61 6.25 -20.44
N GLN A 158 4.55 6.55 -19.68
CA GLN A 158 4.65 6.97 -18.27
C GLN A 158 4.57 5.81 -17.28
N ILE A 159 4.35 4.57 -17.73
CA ILE A 159 4.04 3.45 -16.82
C ILE A 159 5.12 3.25 -15.76
N THR A 160 6.40 3.32 -16.14
CA THR A 160 7.53 3.15 -15.20
C THR A 160 7.48 4.17 -14.07
N LYS A 161 7.13 5.43 -14.38
CA LYS A 161 6.99 6.49 -13.38
C LYS A 161 5.75 6.26 -12.52
N THR A 162 4.65 5.81 -13.12
CA THR A 162 3.40 5.52 -12.41
C THR A 162 3.57 4.38 -11.41
N LEU A 163 4.18 3.26 -11.82
CA LEU A 163 4.39 2.09 -10.95
C LEU A 163 5.28 2.40 -9.74
N LYS A 164 6.27 3.29 -9.88
CA LYS A 164 7.08 3.77 -8.75
C LYS A 164 6.26 4.47 -7.65
N GLY A 165 5.06 4.96 -7.97
CA GLY A 165 4.13 5.55 -7.01
C GLY A 165 3.12 4.56 -6.42
N LEU A 166 3.12 3.29 -6.86
CA LEU A 166 2.12 2.29 -6.54
C LEU A 166 2.67 1.11 -5.72
N THR A 167 3.84 1.26 -5.10
CA THR A 167 4.61 0.20 -4.44
C THR A 167 4.07 -0.26 -3.08
N MET A 168 2.77 -0.10 -2.85
CA MET A 168 2.13 -0.50 -1.60
C MET A 168 2.13 -2.01 -1.42
N TYR A 169 1.72 -2.74 -2.46
CA TYR A 169 1.60 -4.20 -2.40
C TYR A 169 2.83 -4.89 -2.97
N LEU A 170 3.46 -4.39 -4.04
CA LEU A 170 4.64 -5.02 -4.63
C LEU A 170 5.67 -3.95 -5.04
N PRO A 171 6.96 -4.28 -5.03
CA PRO A 171 8.02 -3.50 -5.66
C PRO A 171 7.67 -3.05 -7.09
N ALA A 172 8.22 -1.93 -7.54
CA ALA A 172 7.93 -1.43 -8.89
C ALA A 172 8.35 -2.42 -9.99
N LYS A 173 9.44 -3.17 -9.76
CA LYS A 173 9.90 -4.25 -10.65
C LYS A 173 8.86 -5.37 -10.77
N ASP A 174 8.23 -5.73 -9.65
CA ASP A 174 7.31 -6.84 -9.54
C ASP A 174 5.93 -6.44 -10.07
N LEU A 175 5.50 -5.20 -9.83
CA LEU A 175 4.32 -4.64 -10.49
C LEU A 175 4.48 -4.62 -12.02
N ARG A 176 5.67 -4.32 -12.52
CA ARG A 176 5.94 -4.35 -13.97
C ARG A 176 5.86 -5.76 -14.52
N LEU A 177 6.46 -6.74 -13.83
CA LEU A 177 6.35 -8.15 -14.18
C LEU A 177 4.89 -8.61 -14.21
N LEU A 178 4.12 -8.25 -13.19
CA LEU A 178 2.70 -8.57 -13.09
C LEU A 178 1.88 -7.95 -14.23
N CYS A 179 2.16 -6.69 -14.60
CA CYS A 179 1.56 -6.03 -15.75
C CYS A 179 1.89 -6.77 -17.06
N ASN A 180 3.15 -7.21 -17.24
CA ASN A 180 3.56 -7.95 -18.43
C ASN A 180 2.77 -9.26 -18.59
N PHE A 181 2.47 -9.97 -17.50
CA PHE A 181 1.62 -11.17 -17.54
C PHE A 181 0.16 -10.86 -17.91
N CYS A 182 -0.29 -9.62 -17.80
CA CYS A 182 -1.62 -9.18 -18.22
C CYS A 182 -1.68 -8.73 -19.71
N THR A 183 -0.58 -8.72 -20.46
CA THR A 183 -0.59 -8.21 -21.85
C THR A 183 -1.40 -9.07 -22.84
N SER A 184 -1.51 -10.38 -22.58
CA SER A 184 -2.16 -11.33 -23.49
C SER A 184 -3.62 -11.64 -23.14
N GLY A 185 -4.26 -10.88 -22.25
CA GLY A 185 -5.63 -11.19 -21.82
C GLY A 185 -5.74 -12.43 -20.92
N ASN A 186 -4.66 -12.82 -20.23
CA ASN A 186 -4.66 -13.98 -19.34
C ASN A 186 -5.68 -13.79 -18.19
N ILE A 187 -6.27 -14.90 -17.74
CA ILE A 187 -7.15 -14.88 -16.56
C ILE A 187 -6.35 -14.64 -15.27
N ALA A 188 -6.99 -14.02 -14.28
CA ALA A 188 -6.34 -13.61 -13.04
C ALA A 188 -5.63 -14.77 -12.30
N SER A 189 -6.23 -15.97 -12.24
CA SER A 189 -5.61 -17.15 -11.61
C SER A 189 -4.29 -17.55 -12.26
N ASP A 190 -4.21 -17.45 -13.59
CA ASP A 190 -3.01 -17.81 -14.35
C ASP A 190 -1.92 -16.76 -14.18
N VAL A 191 -2.31 -15.49 -14.15
CA VAL A 191 -1.38 -14.38 -13.85
C VAL A 191 -0.76 -14.57 -12.47
N VAL A 192 -1.57 -14.86 -11.45
CA VAL A 192 -1.08 -15.12 -10.08
C VAL A 192 -0.14 -16.32 -10.06
N SER A 193 -0.54 -17.44 -10.69
CA SER A 193 0.27 -18.67 -10.69
C SER A 193 1.62 -18.47 -11.39
N LYS A 194 1.63 -17.81 -12.56
CA LYS A 194 2.85 -17.46 -13.30
C LYS A 194 3.76 -16.55 -12.47
N PHE A 195 3.20 -15.52 -11.87
CA PHE A 195 3.96 -14.58 -11.04
C PHE A 195 4.61 -15.27 -9.84
N LEU A 196 3.88 -16.12 -9.12
CA LEU A 196 4.43 -16.84 -7.97
C LEU A 196 5.54 -17.81 -8.38
N SER A 197 5.38 -18.49 -9.52
CA SER A 197 6.42 -19.37 -10.07
C SER A 197 7.69 -18.58 -10.42
N GLU A 198 7.55 -17.46 -11.13
CA GLU A 198 8.67 -16.61 -11.56
C GLU A 198 9.42 -15.97 -10.38
N THR A 199 8.69 -15.63 -9.32
CA THR A 199 9.24 -15.02 -8.10
C THR A 199 9.61 -16.02 -7.01
N HIS A 200 9.59 -17.32 -7.32
CA HIS A 200 9.88 -18.39 -6.36
C HIS A 200 9.09 -18.29 -5.05
N HIS A 201 7.83 -17.86 -5.12
CA HIS A 201 6.94 -17.72 -3.97
C HIS A 201 7.48 -16.80 -2.86
N GLN A 202 8.28 -15.78 -3.20
CA GLN A 202 8.79 -14.79 -2.24
C GLN A 202 7.66 -13.96 -1.59
N VAL A 203 6.48 -13.90 -2.20
CA VAL A 203 5.29 -13.23 -1.68
C VAL A 203 4.09 -14.17 -1.66
N SER A 204 3.12 -13.88 -0.79
CA SER A 204 1.89 -14.66 -0.70
C SER A 204 1.01 -14.47 -1.96
N ALA A 205 0.27 -15.52 -2.35
CA ALA A 205 -0.72 -15.41 -3.43
C ALA A 205 -1.73 -14.29 -3.17
N TYR A 206 -2.09 -14.10 -1.91
CA TYR A 206 -3.00 -13.07 -1.47
C TYR A 206 -2.46 -11.66 -1.75
N ARG A 207 -1.18 -11.40 -1.45
CA ARG A 207 -0.51 -10.12 -1.77
C ARG A 207 -0.50 -9.82 -3.27
N VAL A 208 -0.33 -10.85 -4.11
CA VAL A 208 -0.39 -10.71 -5.57
C VAL A 208 -1.81 -10.35 -6.04
N ILE A 209 -2.82 -10.99 -5.47
CA ILE A 209 -4.24 -10.69 -5.77
C ILE A 209 -4.58 -9.25 -5.36
N GLU A 210 -4.10 -8.79 -4.20
CA GLU A 210 -4.25 -7.39 -3.78
C GLU A 210 -3.55 -6.42 -4.72
N ALA A 211 -2.36 -6.76 -5.21
CA ALA A 211 -1.66 -5.95 -6.19
C ALA A 211 -2.45 -5.85 -7.51
N LEU A 212 -3.05 -6.94 -8.00
CA LEU A 212 -3.91 -6.92 -9.19
C LEU A 212 -5.18 -6.07 -8.99
N GLN A 213 -5.88 -6.26 -7.86
CA GLN A 213 -7.03 -5.43 -7.50
C GLN A 213 -6.65 -3.95 -7.45
N TYR A 214 -5.49 -3.64 -6.86
CA TYR A 214 -5.00 -2.27 -6.77
C TYR A 214 -4.65 -1.68 -8.14
N LEU A 215 -4.05 -2.46 -9.05
CA LEU A 215 -3.77 -2.02 -10.42
C LEU A 215 -5.05 -1.74 -11.21
N LEU A 216 -6.13 -2.52 -11.00
CA LEU A 216 -7.45 -2.25 -11.58
C LEU A 216 -8.04 -0.94 -11.06
N GLU A 217 -7.99 -0.70 -9.75
CA GLU A 217 -8.49 0.54 -9.13
C GLU A 217 -7.72 1.79 -9.57
N LYS A 218 -6.46 1.61 -9.99
CA LYS A 218 -5.62 2.67 -10.55
C LYS A 218 -5.67 2.74 -12.07
N GLU A 219 -6.53 1.95 -12.71
CA GLU A 219 -6.73 1.91 -14.15
C GLU A 219 -5.42 1.64 -14.92
N ILE A 220 -4.51 0.89 -14.28
CA ILE A 220 -3.24 0.46 -14.91
C ILE A 220 -3.48 -0.77 -15.77
N ILE A 221 -4.32 -1.67 -15.27
CA ILE A 221 -4.82 -2.83 -16.00
C ILE A 221 -6.35 -2.74 -16.07
N SER A 222 -6.93 -3.45 -17.03
CA SER A 222 -8.38 -3.47 -17.28
C SER A 222 -8.93 -4.88 -17.19
N ALA A 223 -10.13 -5.01 -16.65
CA ALA A 223 -10.90 -6.25 -16.68
C ALA A 223 -11.66 -6.35 -18.01
N LEU A 224 -11.40 -7.40 -18.79
CA LEU A 224 -12.08 -7.64 -20.06
C LEU A 224 -13.40 -8.42 -19.87
N PRO A 225 -14.38 -8.29 -20.79
CA PRO A 225 -15.57 -9.14 -20.75
C PRO A 225 -15.19 -10.62 -20.81
N LEU A 226 -15.90 -11.49 -20.07
CA LEU A 226 -15.62 -12.94 -20.01
C LEU A 226 -15.65 -13.64 -21.39
N ASN A 227 -16.29 -13.02 -22.40
CA ASN A 227 -16.36 -13.54 -23.76
C ASN A 227 -15.11 -13.23 -24.61
N TYR A 228 -14.15 -12.46 -24.09
CA TYR A 228 -12.98 -11.98 -24.85
C TYR A 228 -11.99 -13.08 -25.24
N CYS A 229 -11.89 -14.15 -24.44
CA CYS A 229 -10.96 -15.27 -24.69
C CYS A 229 -11.53 -16.37 -25.59
N ARG A 230 -12.69 -16.15 -26.23
CA ARG A 230 -13.26 -17.07 -27.23
C ARG A 230 -12.92 -16.57 -28.63
N ASN A 231 -11.68 -16.73 -29.06
CA ASN A 231 -11.26 -16.70 -30.46
C ASN A 231 -10.06 -17.62 -30.63
#